data_AF-A0A3B9R3T5-F1
#
_entry.id   AF-A0A3B9R3T5-F1
#
_cell.length_a   1.000
_cell.length_b   1.000
_cell.length_c   1.000
_cell.angle_alpha   90.00
_cell.angle_beta   90.00
_cell.angle_gamma   90.00
#
_symmetry.space_group_name_H-M   'P 1'
#
loop_
_entity.id
_entity.type
_entity.pdbx_description
1 polymer ?
#
loop_
_entity_poly.entity_id
_entity_poly.type
_entity_poly.pdbx_seq_one_letter_code
_entity_poly.pdbx_strand_id
1 'polypeptide(L)'
;MDTEGPCNDPGNNELLKDWNTVDIAMDKLFNRDFRSHMVDSFGGHFKIGWFFLNWTGFITNPRGRSFGYHKVRDHYINRWGDLIKNYGDEHCWHYHHPPASGVGNEWSSEWSSSEEYKNIISRQIIERKWFPTCFRAGGTIMGSELSNWVDKWFPFDYSNRAPLKFNEMDWSDGLSEWRPYRPNPTRFKYEGNGKRYIARCMDLKTGLYETSQKDIIQAFEEASMNGTSIVSVFDHDYRDIKNRIITLMENISSISKQYPNVDWEYSAPSNAIIKSLNMKGENIYIET
;
A
#
# COMPACT_ATOMS: atom_id res chain seq x y z
N MET A 1 -2.20 3.70 0.88
CA MET A 1 -3.61 3.84 0.47
C MET A 1 -3.84 3.02 -0.78
N ASP A 2 -4.66 1.98 -0.70
CA ASP A 2 -5.19 1.30 -1.89
C ASP A 2 -6.28 2.20 -2.47
N THR A 3 -5.95 2.87 -3.58
CA THR A 3 -6.70 3.99 -4.14
C THR A 3 -7.50 3.51 -5.34
N GLU A 4 -8.78 3.23 -5.12
CA GLU A 4 -9.67 2.56 -6.06
C GLU A 4 -10.81 3.45 -6.55
N GLY A 5 -11.01 4.61 -5.94
CA GLY A 5 -12.18 5.45 -6.14
C GLY A 5 -13.46 4.84 -5.56
N PRO A 6 -14.63 5.40 -5.91
CA PRO A 6 -15.90 5.06 -5.27
C PRO A 6 -16.30 3.59 -5.36
N CYS A 7 -17.03 3.11 -4.35
CA CYS A 7 -17.62 1.78 -4.30
C CYS A 7 -19.06 1.85 -3.76
N ASN A 8 -20.03 1.54 -4.62
CA ASN A 8 -21.44 1.44 -4.23
C ASN A 8 -21.78 0.00 -3.81
N ASP A 9 -21.58 -0.32 -2.53
CA ASP A 9 -21.99 -1.60 -1.95
C ASP A 9 -23.20 -1.41 -1.02
N PRO A 10 -24.42 -1.85 -1.42
CA PRO A 10 -25.60 -1.77 -0.57
C PRO A 10 -25.48 -2.56 0.74
N GLY A 11 -24.56 -3.53 0.82
CA GLY A 11 -24.30 -4.30 2.03
C GLY A 11 -23.33 -3.63 3.01
N ASN A 12 -22.72 -2.50 2.65
CA ASN A 12 -21.71 -1.85 3.48
C ASN A 12 -21.82 -0.32 3.43
N ASN A 13 -22.47 0.24 4.45
CA ASN A 13 -22.70 1.68 4.59
C ASN A 13 -21.44 2.49 4.91
N GLU A 14 -20.30 1.85 5.24
CA GLU A 14 -19.03 2.57 5.40
C GLU A 14 -18.41 2.99 4.05
N LEU A 15 -18.86 2.41 2.93
CA LEU A 15 -18.26 2.67 1.64
C LEU A 15 -18.83 3.92 0.99
N LEU A 16 -17.94 4.74 0.44
CA LEU A 16 -18.24 5.99 -0.24
C LEU A 16 -18.60 5.69 -1.71
N LYS A 17 -19.87 5.90 -2.03
CA LYS A 17 -20.50 5.43 -3.28
C LYS A 17 -20.24 6.29 -4.51
N ASP A 18 -19.77 7.52 -4.34
CA ASP A 18 -19.54 8.47 -5.42
C ASP A 18 -18.34 9.39 -5.16
N TRP A 19 -17.85 10.05 -6.21
CA TRP A 19 -16.69 10.93 -6.13
C TRP A 19 -16.86 12.10 -5.17
N ASN A 20 -18.07 12.62 -5.00
CA ASN A 20 -18.30 13.74 -4.08
C ASN A 20 -18.06 13.29 -2.63
N THR A 21 -18.55 12.11 -2.25
CA THR A 21 -18.31 11.54 -0.92
C THR A 21 -16.84 11.14 -0.71
N VAL A 22 -16.17 10.57 -1.72
CA VAL A 22 -14.72 10.29 -1.69
C VAL A 22 -13.92 11.58 -1.53
N ASP A 23 -14.21 12.61 -2.33
CA ASP A 23 -13.50 13.89 -2.29
C ASP A 23 -13.59 14.55 -0.92
N ILE A 24 -14.79 14.57 -0.30
CA ILE A 24 -15.00 15.11 1.05
C ILE A 24 -14.16 14.36 2.10
N ALA A 25 -14.05 13.04 1.98
CA ALA A 25 -13.24 12.23 2.88
C ALA A 25 -11.74 12.47 2.66
N MET A 26 -11.29 12.49 1.40
CA MET A 26 -9.88 12.62 1.03
C MET A 26 -9.34 14.04 1.23
N ASP A 27 -10.15 15.09 1.08
CA ASP A 27 -9.77 16.47 1.38
C ASP A 27 -9.23 16.61 2.82
N LYS A 28 -9.74 15.80 3.75
CA LYS A 28 -9.26 15.76 5.15
C LYS A 28 -7.81 15.31 5.24
N LEU A 29 -7.37 14.43 4.36
CA LEU A 29 -6.00 13.91 4.33
C LEU A 29 -5.02 14.92 3.73
N PHE A 30 -5.48 15.91 2.98
CA PHE A 30 -4.64 16.97 2.42
C PHE A 30 -4.59 18.25 3.28
N ASN A 31 -5.37 18.28 4.37
CA ASN A 31 -5.35 19.36 5.34
C ASN A 31 -4.01 19.39 6.11
N ARG A 32 -3.44 20.60 6.29
CA ARG A 32 -2.15 20.78 6.97
C ARG A 32 -2.15 20.33 8.43
N ASP A 33 -3.24 20.60 9.16
CA ASP A 33 -3.36 20.21 10.58
C ASP A 33 -3.44 18.69 10.71
N PHE A 34 -4.05 18.01 9.74
CA PHE A 34 -3.99 16.55 9.67
C PHE A 34 -2.57 16.05 9.39
N ARG A 35 -1.89 16.60 8.37
CA ARG A 35 -0.54 16.17 7.97
C ARG A 35 0.51 16.43 9.04
N SER A 36 0.30 17.46 9.86
CA SER A 36 1.17 17.86 10.96
C SER A 36 0.64 17.40 12.32
N HIS A 37 -0.38 16.54 12.36
CA HIS A 37 -1.04 16.15 13.60
C HIS A 37 -0.04 15.55 14.60
N MET A 38 0.79 14.64 14.11
CA MET A 38 1.99 14.15 14.79
C MET A 38 3.15 14.33 13.84
N VAL A 39 4.23 14.94 14.31
CA VAL A 39 5.48 15.03 13.55
C VAL A 39 6.42 13.91 13.98
N ASP A 40 7.24 13.46 13.04
CA ASP A 40 8.22 12.42 13.30
C ASP A 40 9.46 12.93 14.07
N SER A 41 10.43 12.04 14.37
CA SER A 41 11.66 12.41 15.11
C SER A 41 12.45 13.56 14.47
N PHE A 42 12.22 13.83 13.18
CA PHE A 42 12.92 14.84 12.38
C PHE A 42 12.04 16.05 12.04
N GLY A 43 10.83 16.12 12.59
CA GLY A 43 9.87 17.17 12.28
C GLY A 43 9.14 16.99 10.94
N GLY A 44 9.22 15.80 10.33
CA GLY A 44 8.52 15.44 9.11
C GLY A 44 7.01 15.24 9.32
N HIS A 45 6.25 15.49 8.25
CA HIS A 45 4.80 15.32 8.19
C HIS A 45 4.40 13.95 7.66
N PHE A 46 3.17 13.50 7.97
CA PHE A 46 2.63 12.24 7.49
C PHE A 46 2.65 12.14 5.96
N LYS A 47 3.20 11.04 5.42
CA LYS A 47 3.28 10.75 3.99
C LYS A 47 2.40 9.57 3.61
N ILE A 48 1.93 9.57 2.38
CA ILE A 48 1.03 8.54 1.84
C ILE A 48 1.60 8.00 0.53
N GLY A 49 1.71 6.67 0.45
CA GLY A 49 1.75 5.96 -0.83
C GLY A 49 0.34 5.81 -1.40
N TRP A 50 0.06 6.45 -2.54
CA TRP A 50 -1.19 6.33 -3.28
C TRP A 50 -1.07 5.21 -4.32
N PHE A 51 -1.53 4.01 -3.97
CA PHE A 51 -1.49 2.84 -4.84
C PHE A 51 -2.73 2.84 -5.73
N PHE A 52 -2.62 3.31 -6.96
CA PHE A 52 -3.76 3.52 -7.85
C PHE A 52 -4.17 2.24 -8.57
N LEU A 53 -5.45 1.90 -8.50
CA LEU A 53 -6.06 0.83 -9.30
C LEU A 53 -6.64 1.38 -10.62
N ASN A 54 -6.50 0.60 -11.69
CA ASN A 54 -7.25 0.80 -12.92
C ASN A 54 -8.37 -0.25 -12.97
N TRP A 55 -9.61 0.21 -13.13
CA TRP A 55 -10.78 -0.67 -13.26
C TRP A 55 -10.99 -1.04 -14.73
N THR A 56 -10.13 -1.92 -15.25
CA THR A 56 -10.18 -2.38 -16.65
C THR A 56 -10.13 -3.90 -16.74
N GLY A 57 -10.51 -4.46 -17.89
CA GLY A 57 -10.64 -5.91 -18.08
C GLY A 57 -11.91 -6.52 -17.48
N PHE A 58 -12.88 -5.69 -17.07
CA PHE A 58 -14.20 -6.10 -16.58
C PHE A 58 -15.30 -5.78 -17.61
N ILE A 59 -16.35 -6.60 -17.60
CA ILE A 59 -17.55 -6.51 -18.46
C ILE A 59 -18.69 -5.83 -17.71
N THR A 60 -18.96 -6.22 -16.46
CA THR A 60 -20.07 -5.69 -15.67
C THR A 60 -19.56 -4.91 -14.46
N ASN A 61 -20.31 -3.88 -14.04
CA ASN A 61 -19.92 -2.99 -12.95
C ASN A 61 -21.01 -2.92 -11.86
N PRO A 62 -21.22 -4.00 -11.08
CA PRO A 62 -22.27 -4.04 -10.06
C PRO A 62 -22.06 -3.04 -8.92
N ARG A 63 -20.84 -2.51 -8.74
CA ARG A 63 -20.48 -1.60 -7.63
C ARG A 63 -20.27 -0.16 -8.07
N GLY A 64 -20.60 0.20 -9.31
CA GLY A 64 -20.42 1.58 -9.81
C GLY A 64 -18.97 2.08 -9.70
N ARG A 65 -17.98 1.19 -9.79
CA ARG A 65 -16.55 1.52 -9.74
C ARG A 65 -16.17 2.44 -10.90
N SER A 66 -15.07 3.17 -10.77
CA SER A 66 -14.60 4.10 -11.80
C SER A 66 -13.92 3.38 -12.97
N PHE A 67 -14.70 2.66 -13.77
CA PHE A 67 -14.24 1.84 -14.91
C PHE A 67 -13.47 2.67 -15.96
N GLY A 68 -12.32 2.14 -16.39
CA GLY A 68 -11.49 2.69 -17.44
C GLY A 68 -10.04 2.93 -17.02
N TYR A 69 -9.20 3.17 -18.04
CA TYR A 69 -7.79 3.52 -17.83
C TYR A 69 -7.67 4.91 -17.20
N HIS A 70 -6.73 5.03 -16.26
CA HIS A 70 -6.30 6.26 -15.60
C HIS A 70 -7.37 6.99 -14.80
N LYS A 71 -8.63 6.52 -14.79
CA LYS A 71 -9.77 7.25 -14.20
C LYS A 71 -9.52 7.67 -12.75
N VAL A 72 -9.09 6.74 -11.91
CA VAL A 72 -8.83 7.01 -10.48
C VAL A 72 -7.60 7.90 -10.32
N ARG A 73 -6.46 7.52 -10.91
CA ARG A 73 -5.22 8.28 -10.81
C ARG A 73 -5.40 9.72 -11.32
N ASP A 74 -5.95 9.91 -12.51
CA ASP A 74 -6.12 11.24 -13.11
C ASP A 74 -7.08 12.10 -12.28
N HIS A 75 -8.13 11.53 -11.68
CA HIS A 75 -8.99 12.25 -10.74
C HIS A 75 -8.17 12.83 -9.58
N TYR A 76 -7.32 12.00 -8.95
CA TYR A 76 -6.45 12.43 -7.87
C TYR A 76 -5.41 13.47 -8.30
N ILE A 77 -4.76 13.26 -9.44
CA ILE A 77 -3.72 14.18 -9.92
C ILE A 77 -4.34 15.54 -10.28
N ASN A 78 -5.50 15.55 -10.93
CA ASN A 78 -6.19 16.79 -11.31
C ASN A 78 -6.62 17.60 -10.08
N ARG A 79 -7.02 16.94 -8.99
CA ARG A 79 -7.54 17.62 -7.79
C ARG A 79 -6.45 17.95 -6.75
N TRP A 80 -5.52 17.02 -6.50
CA TRP A 80 -4.55 17.12 -5.40
C TRP A 80 -3.09 16.93 -5.84
N GLY A 81 -2.78 16.88 -7.14
CA GLY A 81 -1.44 16.57 -7.64
C GLY A 81 -0.32 17.44 -7.06
N ASP A 82 -0.56 18.75 -6.91
CA ASP A 82 0.41 19.67 -6.29
C ASP A 82 0.60 19.37 -4.79
N LEU A 83 -0.47 19.02 -4.09
CA LEU A 83 -0.40 18.67 -2.66
C LEU A 83 0.29 17.34 -2.44
N ILE A 84 0.00 16.33 -3.26
CA ILE A 84 0.70 15.03 -3.27
C ILE A 84 2.21 15.28 -3.44
N LYS A 85 2.60 16.09 -4.42
CA LYS A 85 4.01 16.46 -4.62
C LYS A 85 4.60 17.21 -3.43
N ASN A 86 3.88 18.21 -2.90
CA ASN A 86 4.38 19.07 -1.82
C ASN A 86 4.55 18.33 -0.48
N TYR A 87 3.69 17.35 -0.18
CA TYR A 87 3.83 16.50 1.00
C TYR A 87 4.90 15.41 0.83
N GLY A 88 5.43 15.21 -0.38
CA GLY A 88 6.36 14.13 -0.67
C GLY A 88 5.70 12.75 -0.65
N ASP A 89 4.40 12.70 -0.95
CA ASP A 89 3.65 11.47 -1.17
C ASP A 89 4.10 10.80 -2.50
N GLU A 90 3.81 9.52 -2.67
CA GLU A 90 4.23 8.76 -3.86
C GLU A 90 3.05 8.16 -4.62
N HIS A 91 3.13 8.21 -5.95
CA HIS A 91 2.24 7.46 -6.82
C HIS A 91 2.77 6.03 -7.01
N CYS A 92 1.97 5.06 -6.61
CA CYS A 92 2.29 3.64 -6.69
C CYS A 92 1.21 2.92 -7.51
N TRP A 93 1.38 1.62 -7.75
CA TRP A 93 0.41 0.84 -8.51
C TRP A 93 -0.21 -0.29 -7.68
N HIS A 94 -1.54 -0.26 -7.63
CA HIS A 94 -2.37 -1.32 -7.08
C HIS A 94 -2.98 -2.10 -8.24
N TYR A 95 -2.94 -3.44 -8.20
CA TYR A 95 -3.50 -4.23 -9.29
C TYR A 95 -4.29 -5.44 -8.80
N HIS A 96 -5.57 -5.47 -9.15
CA HIS A 96 -6.39 -6.66 -9.09
C HIS A 96 -6.44 -7.34 -10.46
N HIS A 97 -6.29 -8.66 -10.46
CA HIS A 97 -6.37 -9.45 -11.69
C HIS A 97 -7.84 -9.73 -12.05
N PRO A 98 -8.34 -9.30 -13.22
CA PRO A 98 -9.72 -9.55 -13.62
C PRO A 98 -10.01 -11.04 -13.79
N PRO A 99 -11.15 -11.56 -13.31
CA PRO A 99 -11.56 -12.94 -13.49
C PRO A 99 -12.20 -13.18 -14.85
N ALA A 100 -12.24 -14.46 -15.25
CA ALA A 100 -12.88 -14.89 -16.50
C ALA A 100 -14.39 -14.53 -16.58
N SER A 101 -15.06 -14.37 -15.43
CA SER A 101 -16.45 -13.89 -15.37
C SER A 101 -16.61 -12.46 -15.87
N GLY A 102 -15.54 -11.65 -15.81
CA GLY A 102 -15.54 -10.23 -16.13
C GLY A 102 -16.35 -9.38 -15.16
N VAL A 103 -16.77 -9.89 -14.00
CA VAL A 103 -17.55 -9.10 -13.04
C VAL A 103 -16.63 -8.17 -12.24
N GLY A 104 -16.84 -6.86 -12.34
CA GLY A 104 -16.14 -5.90 -11.50
C GLY A 104 -16.54 -6.08 -10.04
N ASN A 105 -15.56 -6.27 -9.17
CA ASN A 105 -15.69 -6.69 -7.75
C ASN A 105 -15.59 -8.21 -7.52
N GLU A 106 -15.22 -8.99 -8.54
CA GLU A 106 -14.66 -10.33 -8.40
C GLU A 106 -13.18 -10.29 -8.80
N TRP A 107 -12.36 -11.18 -8.23
CA TRP A 107 -10.91 -11.21 -8.45
C TRP A 107 -10.44 -12.62 -8.75
N SER A 108 -9.44 -12.73 -9.62
CA SER A 108 -8.82 -14.01 -9.96
C SER A 108 -7.51 -14.22 -9.22
N SER A 109 -7.29 -15.46 -8.78
CA SER A 109 -5.97 -15.95 -8.37
C SER A 109 -5.16 -16.55 -9.53
N GLU A 110 -5.79 -16.74 -10.69
CA GLU A 110 -5.14 -17.27 -11.90
C GLU A 110 -4.54 -16.13 -12.72
N TRP A 111 -3.21 -16.03 -12.72
CA TRP A 111 -2.47 -14.99 -13.45
C TRP A 111 -2.66 -15.05 -14.98
N SER A 112 -3.08 -16.19 -15.52
CA SER A 112 -3.38 -16.38 -16.94
C SER A 112 -4.79 -15.95 -17.35
N SER A 113 -5.66 -15.61 -16.41
CA SER A 113 -7.07 -15.29 -16.71
C SER A 113 -7.25 -13.96 -17.44
N SER A 114 -6.24 -13.09 -17.44
CA SER A 114 -6.22 -11.82 -18.16
C SER A 114 -4.80 -11.33 -18.45
N GLU A 115 -4.61 -10.63 -19.56
CA GLU A 115 -3.35 -9.92 -19.86
C GLU A 115 -3.46 -8.40 -19.63
N GLU A 116 -4.52 -7.95 -18.97
CA GLU A 116 -4.88 -6.54 -18.88
C GLU A 116 -3.82 -5.66 -18.20
N TYR A 117 -3.01 -6.24 -17.31
CA TYR A 117 -1.83 -5.58 -16.74
C TYR A 117 -0.88 -5.02 -17.81
N LYS A 118 -0.72 -5.68 -18.96
CA LYS A 118 0.14 -5.21 -20.07
C LYS A 118 -0.41 -3.92 -20.68
N ASN A 119 -1.74 -3.86 -20.88
CA ASN A 119 -2.43 -2.69 -21.41
C ASN A 119 -2.32 -1.51 -20.45
N ILE A 120 -2.56 -1.75 -19.17
CA ILE A 120 -2.45 -0.73 -18.12
C ILE A 120 -1.04 -0.14 -18.09
N ILE A 121 0.01 -0.96 -17.97
CA ILE A 121 1.39 -0.47 -17.93
C ILE A 121 1.77 0.28 -19.21
N SER A 122 1.44 -0.27 -20.38
CA SER A 122 1.77 0.37 -21.66
C SER A 122 1.11 1.75 -21.79
N ARG A 123 -0.17 1.87 -21.44
CA ARG A 123 -0.88 3.15 -21.47
C ARG A 123 -0.35 4.14 -20.44
N GLN A 124 0.02 3.70 -19.23
CA GLN A 124 0.62 4.59 -18.22
C GLN A 124 1.93 5.21 -18.74
N ILE A 125 2.76 4.41 -19.41
CA ILE A 125 4.01 4.89 -20.01
C ILE A 125 3.73 5.82 -21.19
N ILE A 126 2.90 5.40 -22.14
CA ILE A 126 2.68 6.14 -23.40
C ILE A 126 1.88 7.42 -23.17
N GLU A 127 0.78 7.34 -22.41
CA GLU A 127 -0.20 8.41 -22.28
C GLU A 127 0.02 9.30 -21.07
N ARG A 128 0.72 8.82 -20.04
CA ARG A 128 1.01 9.60 -18.82
C ARG A 128 2.50 9.79 -18.55
N LYS A 129 3.38 9.24 -19.40
CA LYS A 129 4.85 9.29 -19.23
C LYS A 129 5.26 8.87 -17.82
N TRP A 130 4.56 7.87 -17.29
CA TRP A 130 4.70 7.46 -15.90
C TRP A 130 4.80 5.94 -15.80
N PHE A 131 5.74 5.49 -14.98
CA PHE A 131 5.88 4.09 -14.58
C PHE A 131 5.94 4.04 -13.05
N PRO A 132 5.23 3.12 -12.38
CA PRO A 132 5.25 3.02 -10.92
C PRO A 132 6.52 2.36 -10.42
N THR A 133 7.10 2.89 -9.34
CA THR A 133 8.26 2.28 -8.67
C THR A 133 7.82 1.20 -7.66
N CYS A 134 6.66 1.42 -7.03
CA CYS A 134 6.13 0.54 -5.99
C CYS A 134 4.86 -0.17 -6.48
N PHE A 135 4.77 -1.46 -6.16
CA PHE A 135 3.66 -2.35 -6.49
C PHE A 135 2.95 -2.86 -5.23
N ARG A 136 1.65 -3.10 -5.34
CA ARG A 136 0.89 -3.88 -4.36
C ARG A 136 -0.18 -4.70 -5.07
N ALA A 137 -0.21 -6.01 -4.78
CA ALA A 137 -1.21 -6.91 -5.30
C ALA A 137 -2.57 -6.67 -4.64
N GLY A 138 -3.61 -6.58 -5.46
CA GLY A 138 -5.00 -6.43 -5.05
C GLY A 138 -5.48 -7.64 -4.26
N GLY A 139 -6.08 -7.38 -3.10
CA GLY A 139 -6.41 -8.42 -2.11
C GLY A 139 -5.19 -9.22 -1.63
N THR A 140 -3.97 -8.77 -1.95
CA THR A 140 -2.71 -9.53 -1.79
C THR A 140 -2.75 -10.94 -2.35
N ILE A 141 -3.58 -11.15 -3.39
CA ILE A 141 -3.68 -12.39 -4.14
C ILE A 141 -2.42 -12.51 -5.00
N MET A 142 -1.51 -13.40 -4.60
CA MET A 142 -0.24 -13.56 -5.28
C MET A 142 0.17 -15.03 -5.34
N GLY A 143 0.39 -15.52 -6.56
CA GLY A 143 1.07 -16.79 -6.84
C GLY A 143 2.47 -16.56 -7.40
N SER A 144 3.22 -17.66 -7.62
CA SER A 144 4.60 -17.60 -8.12
C SER A 144 4.72 -16.95 -9.51
N GLU A 145 3.72 -17.07 -10.38
CA GLU A 145 3.73 -16.44 -11.70
C GLU A 145 3.68 -14.91 -11.62
N LEU A 146 2.68 -14.36 -10.91
CA LEU A 146 2.59 -12.93 -10.66
C LEU A 146 3.85 -12.44 -9.94
N SER A 147 4.31 -13.15 -8.91
CA SER A 147 5.52 -12.78 -8.19
C SER A 147 6.74 -12.68 -9.12
N ASN A 148 6.96 -13.66 -9.99
CA ASN A 148 8.06 -13.63 -10.96
C ASN A 148 7.91 -12.54 -12.02
N TRP A 149 6.69 -12.15 -12.36
CA TRP A 149 6.45 -11.01 -13.24
C TRP A 149 6.78 -9.69 -12.53
N VAL A 150 6.32 -9.49 -11.28
CA VAL A 150 6.63 -8.29 -10.49
C VAL A 150 8.14 -8.14 -10.30
N ASP A 151 8.85 -9.23 -10.02
CA ASP A 151 10.31 -9.25 -9.84
C ASP A 151 11.09 -8.69 -11.04
N LYS A 152 10.53 -8.80 -12.25
CA LYS A 152 11.18 -8.32 -13.47
C LYS A 152 11.02 -6.81 -13.68
N TRP A 153 9.96 -6.22 -13.15
CA TRP A 153 9.51 -4.89 -13.56
C TRP A 153 9.50 -3.86 -12.43
N PHE A 154 9.31 -4.28 -11.18
CA PHE A 154 9.18 -3.38 -10.05
C PHE A 154 10.28 -3.63 -9.03
N PRO A 155 10.99 -2.59 -8.57
CA PRO A 155 11.99 -2.74 -7.52
C PRO A 155 11.38 -2.97 -6.13
N PHE A 156 10.16 -2.48 -5.88
CA PHE A 156 9.54 -2.46 -4.56
C PHE A 156 8.12 -3.00 -4.57
N ASP A 157 7.79 -3.82 -3.56
CA ASP A 157 6.53 -4.55 -3.44
C ASP A 157 6.04 -4.52 -1.99
N TYR A 158 4.79 -4.11 -1.78
CA TYR A 158 4.14 -4.02 -0.47
C TYR A 158 3.02 -5.05 -0.31
N SER A 159 3.09 -6.19 -1.01
CA SER A 159 2.02 -7.21 -1.02
C SER A 159 2.04 -8.17 0.18
N ASN A 160 3.12 -8.22 0.97
CA ASN A 160 3.25 -9.20 2.04
C ASN A 160 2.32 -8.90 3.22
N ARG A 161 1.36 -9.79 3.49
CA ARG A 161 0.42 -9.75 4.62
C ARG A 161 0.65 -10.87 5.64
N ALA A 162 1.86 -11.39 5.75
CA ALA A 162 2.15 -12.43 6.74
C ALA A 162 1.84 -11.96 8.17
N PRO A 163 1.35 -12.86 9.05
CA PRO A 163 1.10 -14.30 8.82
C PRO A 163 -0.37 -14.62 8.47
N LEU A 164 -1.08 -13.73 7.75
CA LEU A 164 -2.51 -13.91 7.49
C LEU A 164 -2.80 -14.98 6.45
N LYS A 165 -3.93 -15.68 6.62
CA LYS A 165 -4.46 -16.67 5.67
C LYS A 165 -5.96 -16.54 5.53
N PHE A 166 -6.41 -16.46 4.28
CA PHE A 166 -7.81 -16.42 3.87
C PHE A 166 -7.99 -17.32 2.63
N ASN A 167 -9.20 -17.37 2.06
CA ASN A 167 -9.50 -18.30 0.97
C ASN A 167 -8.72 -17.95 -0.31
N GLU A 168 -8.61 -16.67 -0.62
CA GLU A 168 -8.03 -16.15 -1.87
C GLU A 168 -6.53 -15.82 -1.76
N MET A 169 -6.00 -15.74 -0.52
CA MET A 169 -4.61 -15.39 -0.22
C MET A 169 -4.09 -16.23 0.95
N ASP A 170 -2.88 -16.76 0.82
CA ASP A 170 -2.20 -17.43 1.93
C ASP A 170 -0.84 -16.78 2.13
N TRP A 171 -0.63 -16.11 3.26
CA TRP A 171 0.67 -15.58 3.71
C TRP A 171 1.07 -16.17 5.07
N SER A 172 0.40 -17.24 5.52
CA SER A 172 0.64 -17.82 6.86
C SER A 172 2.04 -18.36 7.08
N ASP A 173 2.70 -18.75 6.00
CA ASP A 173 4.06 -19.28 5.99
C ASP A 173 5.11 -18.24 5.54
N GLY A 174 4.71 -16.99 5.35
CA GLY A 174 5.58 -15.90 4.92
C GLY A 174 6.33 -15.22 6.06
N LEU A 175 7.36 -14.45 5.69
CA LEU A 175 8.15 -13.62 6.60
C LEU A 175 7.27 -12.53 7.22
N SER A 176 7.16 -12.50 8.55
CA SER A 176 6.33 -11.55 9.31
C SER A 176 7.15 -10.43 9.98
N GLU A 177 8.44 -10.36 9.67
CA GLU A 177 9.34 -9.29 10.05
C GLU A 177 8.96 -7.99 9.33
N TRP A 178 9.16 -6.86 10.00
CA TRP A 178 9.00 -5.50 9.47
C TRP A 178 10.23 -5.04 8.69
N ARG A 179 10.93 -5.96 8.03
CA ARG A 179 12.10 -5.64 7.20
C ARG A 179 11.87 -6.10 5.78
N PRO A 180 12.29 -5.31 4.78
CA PRO A 180 12.17 -5.73 3.39
C PRO A 180 13.10 -6.92 3.12
N TYR A 181 12.64 -7.87 2.32
CA TYR A 181 13.44 -9.02 1.90
C TYR A 181 13.41 -9.18 0.38
N ARG A 182 14.44 -9.81 -0.18
CA ARG A 182 14.45 -10.22 -1.58
C ARG A 182 13.74 -11.57 -1.68
N PRO A 183 12.71 -11.72 -2.53
CA PRO A 183 11.95 -12.96 -2.57
C PRO A 183 12.76 -14.09 -3.19
N ASN A 184 12.52 -15.32 -2.73
CA ASN A 184 12.97 -16.50 -3.43
C ASN A 184 12.19 -16.68 -4.75
N PRO A 185 12.84 -16.85 -5.91
CA PRO A 185 12.15 -16.95 -7.21
C PRO A 185 11.13 -18.09 -7.34
N THR A 186 11.24 -19.15 -6.53
CA THR A 186 10.28 -20.26 -6.51
C THR A 186 9.34 -20.21 -5.32
N ARG A 187 9.81 -19.67 -4.18
CA ARG A 187 9.06 -19.55 -2.92
C ARG A 187 9.03 -18.10 -2.42
N PHE A 188 8.35 -17.24 -3.16
CA PHE A 188 8.46 -15.77 -3.01
C PHE A 188 8.16 -15.18 -1.63
N LYS A 189 7.52 -15.91 -0.72
CA LYS A 189 7.24 -15.45 0.65
C LYS A 189 8.45 -15.55 1.59
N TYR A 190 9.53 -16.18 1.12
CA TYR A 190 10.77 -16.39 1.85
C TYR A 190 11.91 -15.59 1.21
N GLU A 191 12.95 -15.35 1.99
CA GLU A 191 14.16 -14.71 1.50
C GLU A 191 14.88 -15.56 0.44
N GLY A 192 15.45 -14.88 -0.54
CA GLY A 192 16.22 -15.46 -1.64
C GLY A 192 16.96 -14.39 -2.44
N ASN A 193 17.03 -14.58 -3.76
CA ASN A 193 17.86 -13.75 -4.64
C ASN A 193 17.07 -13.07 -5.78
N GLY A 194 15.75 -12.93 -5.63
CA GLY A 194 14.90 -12.13 -6.52
C GLY A 194 15.38 -10.68 -6.62
N LYS A 195 15.01 -9.97 -7.68
CA LYS A 195 15.52 -8.63 -7.97
C LYS A 195 14.82 -7.52 -7.19
N ARG A 196 13.57 -7.74 -6.78
CA ARG A 196 12.80 -6.77 -6.00
C ARG A 196 12.97 -6.95 -4.50
N TYR A 197 12.48 -5.98 -3.75
CA TYR A 197 12.30 -6.07 -2.30
C TYR A 197 10.81 -6.08 -1.95
N ILE A 198 10.41 -7.04 -1.11
CA ILE A 198 9.05 -7.14 -0.58
C ILE A 198 9.04 -6.66 0.88
N ALA A 199 8.22 -5.67 1.20
CA ALA A 199 7.95 -5.19 2.54
C ALA A 199 6.60 -5.71 3.06
N ARG A 200 6.53 -5.98 4.36
CA ARG A 200 5.29 -6.33 5.06
C ARG A 200 4.38 -5.12 5.16
N CYS A 201 3.08 -5.30 4.84
CA CYS A 201 2.07 -4.27 4.86
C CYS A 201 0.73 -4.80 5.38
N MET A 202 0.31 -4.31 6.55
CA MET A 202 -0.86 -4.81 7.28
C MET A 202 -2.07 -3.88 7.15
N ASP A 203 -3.26 -4.38 7.44
CA ASP A 203 -4.48 -3.60 7.39
C ASP A 203 -4.46 -2.54 8.49
N LEU A 204 -4.69 -1.28 8.14
CA LEU A 204 -4.93 -0.25 9.14
C LEU A 204 -6.17 -0.65 9.95
N LYS A 205 -7.29 -0.86 9.27
CA LYS A 205 -8.51 -1.45 9.84
C LYS A 205 -9.42 -1.97 8.73
N THR A 206 -9.55 -3.28 8.60
CA THR A 206 -10.52 -3.93 7.71
C THR A 206 -11.26 -5.04 8.46
N GLY A 207 -12.21 -5.70 7.79
CA GLY A 207 -12.87 -6.88 8.35
C GLY A 207 -11.94 -8.09 8.49
N LEU A 208 -10.74 -8.06 7.93
CA LEU A 208 -9.76 -9.15 7.96
C LEU A 208 -8.75 -8.99 9.09
N TYR A 209 -8.31 -7.76 9.35
CA TYR A 209 -7.29 -7.45 10.33
C TYR A 209 -7.34 -5.98 10.74
N GLU A 210 -6.81 -5.67 11.93
CA GLU A 210 -6.62 -4.32 12.43
C GLU A 210 -5.23 -4.25 13.07
N THR A 211 -4.37 -3.37 12.55
CA THR A 211 -3.02 -3.20 13.07
C THR A 211 -3.10 -2.72 14.52
N SER A 212 -2.42 -3.44 15.40
CA SER A 212 -2.48 -3.23 16.84
C SER A 212 -1.21 -2.55 17.38
N GLN A 213 -1.23 -2.14 18.65
CA GLN A 213 -0.01 -1.70 19.33
C GLN A 213 1.07 -2.78 19.38
N LYS A 214 0.70 -4.08 19.38
CA LYS A 214 1.67 -5.19 19.36
C LYS A 214 2.48 -5.20 18.07
N ASP A 215 1.85 -4.92 16.94
CA ASP A 215 2.50 -4.85 15.64
C ASP A 215 3.53 -3.72 15.59
N ILE A 216 3.15 -2.56 16.13
CA ILE A 216 4.04 -1.39 16.19
C ILE A 216 5.19 -1.67 17.17
N ILE A 217 4.92 -2.24 18.35
CA ILE A 217 5.96 -2.65 19.31
C ILE A 217 6.96 -3.60 18.66
N GLN A 218 6.49 -4.61 17.93
CA GLN A 218 7.36 -5.55 17.21
C GLN A 218 8.31 -4.80 16.26
N ALA A 219 7.81 -3.81 15.51
CA ALA A 219 8.66 -3.03 14.62
C ALA A 219 9.72 -2.20 15.36
N PHE A 220 9.38 -1.61 16.51
CA PHE A 220 10.36 -0.91 17.36
C PHE A 220 11.42 -1.85 17.95
N GLU A 221 11.01 -3.03 18.39
CA GLU A 221 11.94 -4.08 18.84
C GLU A 221 12.88 -4.51 17.71
N GLU A 222 12.34 -4.75 16.52
CA GLU A 222 13.12 -5.14 15.35
C GLU A 222 14.11 -4.05 14.92
N ALA A 223 13.71 -2.77 14.93
CA ALA A 223 14.62 -1.67 14.64
C ALA A 223 15.73 -1.56 15.69
N SER A 224 15.39 -1.65 16.98
CA SER A 224 16.37 -1.64 18.08
C SER A 224 17.41 -2.76 17.94
N MET A 225 16.99 -3.96 17.52
CA MET A 225 17.88 -5.11 17.37
C MET A 225 18.68 -5.12 16.06
N ASN A 226 18.08 -4.64 14.97
CA ASN A 226 18.61 -4.84 13.62
C ASN A 226 18.99 -3.55 12.89
N GLY A 227 18.80 -2.39 13.53
CA GLY A 227 19.08 -1.06 13.00
C GLY A 227 17.92 -0.41 12.25
N THR A 228 17.00 -1.18 11.66
CA THR A 228 15.88 -0.62 10.89
C THR A 228 14.66 -1.54 10.86
N SER A 229 13.49 -0.94 10.75
CA SER A 229 12.23 -1.59 10.39
C SER A 229 11.31 -0.62 9.63
N ILE A 230 10.28 -1.16 8.98
CA ILE A 230 9.28 -0.40 8.22
C ILE A 230 7.90 -0.79 8.72
N VAL A 231 7.16 0.12 9.35
CA VAL A 231 5.75 -0.11 9.68
C VAL A 231 4.90 0.40 8.53
N SER A 232 4.45 -0.48 7.66
CA SER A 232 3.54 -0.09 6.59
C SER A 232 2.14 -0.66 6.79
N VAL A 233 1.14 0.19 6.55
CA VAL A 233 -0.27 -0.20 6.63
C VAL A 233 -1.07 0.31 5.43
N PHE A 234 -2.21 -0.33 5.16
CA PHE A 234 -3.13 0.08 4.11
C PHE A 234 -4.58 0.18 4.57
N ASP A 235 -5.31 1.09 3.96
CA ASP A 235 -6.77 1.14 3.92
C ASP A 235 -7.16 1.69 2.54
N HIS A 236 -8.45 1.89 2.30
CA HIS A 236 -8.99 2.26 0.99
C HIS A 236 -9.60 3.65 0.98
N ASP A 237 -9.52 4.32 -0.16
CA ASP A 237 -10.01 5.68 -0.36
C ASP A 237 -11.54 5.80 -0.42
N TYR A 238 -12.24 4.71 -0.72
CA TYR A 238 -13.69 4.63 -0.59
C TYR A 238 -14.18 4.50 0.85
N ARG A 239 -13.36 4.85 1.86
CA ARG A 239 -13.76 4.95 3.27
C ARG A 239 -13.27 6.28 3.85
N ASP A 240 -13.98 6.79 4.84
CA ASP A 240 -13.49 7.93 5.63
C ASP A 240 -12.53 7.46 6.73
N ILE A 241 -11.23 7.46 6.40
CA ILE A 241 -10.20 6.84 7.24
C ILE A 241 -9.39 7.83 8.08
N LYS A 242 -9.72 9.13 8.06
CA LYS A 242 -8.95 10.17 8.77
C LYS A 242 -8.67 9.78 10.23
N ASN A 243 -9.71 9.40 10.97
CA ASN A 243 -9.58 9.07 12.39
C ASN A 243 -8.79 7.78 12.62
N ARG A 244 -8.86 6.82 11.69
CA ARG A 244 -8.05 5.58 11.77
C ARG A 244 -6.56 5.90 11.66
N ILE A 245 -6.20 6.80 10.74
CA ILE A 245 -4.80 7.24 10.58
C ILE A 245 -4.35 8.05 11.82
N ILE A 246 -5.20 8.93 12.36
CA ILE A 246 -4.89 9.65 13.61
C ILE A 246 -4.54 8.67 14.74
N THR A 247 -5.37 7.66 14.96
CA THR A 247 -5.11 6.64 15.98
C THR A 247 -3.80 5.88 15.74
N LEU A 248 -3.46 5.57 14.48
CA LEU A 248 -2.15 4.99 14.15
C LEU A 248 -1.00 5.92 14.55
N MET A 249 -1.06 7.20 14.16
CA MET A 249 -0.02 8.19 14.47
C MET A 249 0.15 8.39 15.98
N GLU A 250 -0.96 8.44 16.73
CA GLU A 250 -0.96 8.52 18.20
C GLU A 250 -0.33 7.28 18.84
N ASN A 251 -0.65 6.08 18.33
CA ASN A 251 -0.04 4.83 18.81
C ASN A 251 1.47 4.79 18.55
N ILE A 252 1.92 5.16 17.34
CA ILE A 252 3.35 5.22 17.01
C ILE A 252 4.08 6.17 17.97
N SER A 253 3.57 7.38 18.16
CA SER A 253 4.18 8.36 19.07
C SER A 253 4.16 7.95 20.54
N SER A 254 3.10 7.26 20.98
CA SER A 254 3.02 6.73 22.34
C SER A 254 4.07 5.64 22.57
N ILE A 255 4.22 4.72 21.61
CA ILE A 255 5.18 3.61 21.66
C ILE A 255 6.61 4.13 21.52
N SER A 256 6.88 5.12 20.68
CA SER A 256 8.24 5.66 20.48
C SER A 256 8.87 6.18 21.78
N LYS A 257 8.07 6.67 22.73
CA LYS A 257 8.54 7.09 24.06
C LYS A 257 9.14 5.95 24.90
N GLN A 258 8.79 4.71 24.58
CA GLN A 258 9.33 3.51 25.23
C GLN A 258 10.66 3.06 24.59
N TYR A 259 11.01 3.61 23.42
CA TYR A 259 12.21 3.30 22.64
C TYR A 259 13.01 4.58 22.36
N PRO A 260 13.56 5.27 23.38
CA PRO A 260 14.20 6.58 23.22
C PRO A 260 15.46 6.57 22.34
N ASN A 261 16.00 5.39 22.02
CA ASN A 261 17.16 5.22 21.14
C ASN A 261 16.77 4.82 19.71
N VAL A 262 15.47 4.77 19.41
CA VAL A 262 14.93 4.45 18.08
C VAL A 262 14.18 5.68 17.59
N ASP A 263 14.78 6.37 16.63
CA ASP A 263 14.12 7.45 15.92
C ASP A 263 13.15 6.88 14.87
N TRP A 264 12.15 7.65 14.48
CA TRP A 264 11.20 7.22 13.45
C TRP A 264 10.89 8.37 12.49
N GLU A 265 10.54 8.04 11.25
CA GLU A 265 10.21 9.01 10.21
C GLU A 265 9.04 8.57 9.33
N TYR A 266 8.29 9.55 8.81
CA TYR A 266 7.31 9.30 7.75
C TYR A 266 8.01 9.26 6.39
N SER A 267 7.76 8.21 5.60
CA SER A 267 8.47 7.96 4.36
C SER A 267 7.53 7.63 3.21
N ALA A 268 7.90 8.06 2.01
CA ALA A 268 7.29 7.58 0.79
C ALA A 268 7.67 6.09 0.60
N PRO A 269 6.80 5.22 0.08
CA PRO A 269 7.07 3.79 -0.09
C PRO A 269 8.44 3.41 -0.69
N SER A 270 8.92 4.09 -1.73
CA SER A 270 10.22 3.77 -2.32
C SER A 270 11.37 4.15 -1.39
N ASN A 271 11.26 5.31 -0.74
CA ASN A 271 12.25 5.80 0.21
C ASN A 271 12.31 4.88 1.44
N ALA A 272 11.11 4.48 1.90
CA ALA A 272 10.73 3.24 2.59
C ALA A 272 11.81 2.16 2.66
N ILE A 273 12.04 1.62 1.48
CA ILE A 273 12.88 0.45 1.32
C ILE A 273 14.33 0.89 1.09
N ILE A 274 14.55 1.95 0.31
CA ILE A 274 15.89 2.43 -0.01
C ILE A 274 16.69 2.81 1.24
N LYS A 275 16.09 3.55 2.17
CA LYS A 275 16.78 3.98 3.39
C LYS A 275 17.02 2.79 4.32
N SER A 276 16.01 1.96 4.58
CA SER A 276 16.18 0.70 5.32
C SER A 276 17.34 -0.15 4.79
N LEU A 277 17.54 -0.24 3.46
CA LEU A 277 18.65 -0.99 2.87
C LEU A 277 20.03 -0.30 2.97
N ASN A 278 20.06 1.04 2.97
CA ASN A 278 21.30 1.81 2.99
C ASN A 278 21.87 2.04 4.40
N MET A 279 21.13 1.66 5.45
CA MET A 279 21.59 1.74 6.83
C MET A 279 22.62 0.65 7.12
N LYS A 280 23.88 0.94 6.81
CA LYS A 280 25.03 0.24 7.39
C LYS A 280 25.39 0.95 8.70
N GLY A 281 25.05 0.29 9.81
CA GLY A 281 25.51 0.52 11.18
C GLY A 281 26.05 1.92 11.49
N GLU A 282 25.21 2.78 12.06
CA GLU A 282 25.57 3.76 13.10
C GLU A 282 24.36 4.56 13.60
N ASN A 283 23.24 4.57 12.85
CA ASN A 283 21.98 5.15 13.31
C ASN A 283 20.83 4.12 13.23
N ILE A 284 19.81 4.24 14.09
CA ILE A 284 18.68 3.30 14.24
C ILE A 284 17.36 4.02 13.94
N TYR A 285 16.60 3.60 12.92
CA TYR A 285 15.38 4.29 12.45
C TYR A 285 14.23 3.35 12.06
N ILE A 286 12.99 3.77 12.30
CA ILE A 286 11.77 3.18 11.69
C ILE A 286 11.25 4.08 10.58
N GLU A 287 10.93 3.51 9.43
CA GLU A 287 10.19 4.23 8.39
C GLU A 287 8.72 3.82 8.37
N THR A 288 7.84 4.82 8.40
CA THR A 288 6.38 4.66 8.50
C THR A 288 5.66 5.23 7.28
#